data_AF-A0A2K4WX06-F1
#
_entry.id   AF-A0A2K4WX06-F1
#
_cell.length_a   1.000
_cell.length_b   1.000
_cell.length_c   1.000
_cell.angle_alpha   90.00
_cell.angle_beta   90.00
_cell.angle_gamma   90.00
#
_symmetry.space_group_name_H-M   'P 1'
#
loop_
_entity.id
_entity.type
_entity.pdbx_description
1 polymer ?
#
loop_
_entity_poly.entity_id
_entity_poly.type
_entity_poly.pdbx_seq_one_letter_code
_entity_poly.pdbx_strand_id
1 'polypeptide(L)'
;MSGIWSTKPALRRGQHPTADDLICMRLGYPGYENRLNSMRQLNPARYAAVMAGARTFNDLNWRCVECGENERHTRNLTCRPCNTARVQKVFKERPDGGTAYTATDEQASENWQQRHQRTQRLLDQRTILDRLGPVVIGRYSLEGGRVVRAGSVALDTEPLMLAVDALLSGDPELIRGVLTPLLEQSRELVHLVRLIATAISTPQNSRN
;
A
#
# COMPACT_ATOMS: atom_id res chain seq x y z
N MET A 1 0.38 -42.47 -1.56
CA MET A 1 -0.89 -41.98 -0.97
C MET A 1 -1.14 -40.58 -1.52
N SER A 2 -2.02 -40.49 -2.51
CA SER A 2 -2.34 -39.25 -3.22
C SER A 2 -3.35 -38.44 -2.40
N GLY A 3 -2.85 -37.51 -1.59
CA GLY A 3 -3.68 -36.55 -0.88
C GLY A 3 -4.12 -35.44 -1.83
N ILE A 4 -5.42 -35.15 -1.84
CA ILE A 4 -6.01 -33.99 -2.51
C ILE A 4 -5.49 -32.74 -1.78
N TRP A 5 -4.42 -32.13 -2.28
CA TRP A 5 -3.89 -30.89 -1.71
C TRP A 5 -4.78 -29.74 -2.17
N SER A 6 -5.70 -29.34 -1.31
CA SER A 6 -6.49 -28.12 -1.47
C SER A 6 -5.59 -26.98 -1.93
N THR A 7 -5.86 -26.46 -3.13
CA THR A 7 -5.38 -25.19 -3.65
C THR A 7 -5.92 -24.06 -2.78
N LYS A 8 -5.45 -23.96 -1.54
CA LYS A 8 -5.85 -22.89 -0.61
C LYS A 8 -5.24 -21.61 -1.18
N PRO A 9 -6.05 -20.62 -1.60
CA PRO A 9 -5.53 -19.40 -2.18
C PRO A 9 -4.66 -18.68 -1.16
N ALA A 10 -3.57 -18.06 -1.64
CA ALA A 10 -2.69 -17.26 -0.80
C ALA A 10 -3.49 -16.21 -0.01
N LEU A 11 -3.11 -16.00 1.26
CA LEU A 11 -3.73 -15.02 2.15
C LEU A 11 -3.87 -13.65 1.48
N ARG A 12 -5.09 -13.09 1.47
CA ARG A 12 -5.32 -11.75 0.94
C ARG A 12 -4.61 -10.69 1.78
N ARG A 13 -4.24 -9.55 1.18
CA ARG A 13 -3.68 -8.42 1.93
C ARG A 13 -4.62 -8.03 3.07
N GLY A 14 -4.05 -7.85 4.26
CA GLY A 14 -4.79 -7.50 5.48
C GLY A 14 -5.29 -8.68 6.32
N GLN A 15 -5.32 -9.91 5.78
CA GLN A 15 -5.75 -11.08 6.56
C GLN A 15 -4.66 -11.57 7.52
N HIS A 16 -5.09 -12.01 8.70
CA HIS A 16 -4.23 -12.73 9.64
C HIS A 16 -4.09 -14.18 9.21
N PRO A 17 -2.87 -14.74 9.18
CA PRO A 17 -2.69 -16.15 8.88
C PRO A 17 -3.45 -17.01 9.89
N THR A 18 -4.05 -18.10 9.42
CA THR A 18 -4.57 -19.18 10.27
C THR A 18 -3.43 -20.07 10.77
N ALA A 19 -3.74 -21.04 11.65
CA ALA A 19 -2.73 -22.01 12.09
C ALA A 19 -2.20 -22.85 10.91
N ASP A 20 -3.08 -23.26 10.01
CA ASP A 20 -2.72 -23.99 8.79
C ASP A 20 -1.80 -23.16 7.89
N ASP A 21 -2.08 -21.86 7.74
CA ASP A 21 -1.24 -20.98 6.92
C ASP A 21 0.18 -20.88 7.48
N LEU A 22 0.34 -20.85 8.80
CA LEU A 22 1.67 -20.86 9.43
C LEU A 22 2.41 -22.18 9.17
N ILE A 23 1.69 -23.30 9.13
CA ILE A 23 2.26 -24.61 8.78
C ILE A 23 2.70 -24.62 7.32
N CYS A 24 1.84 -24.18 6.40
CA CYS A 24 2.17 -24.07 4.97
C CYS A 24 3.38 -23.14 4.74
N MET A 25 3.41 -22.00 5.42
CA MET A 25 4.55 -21.07 5.41
C MET A 25 5.86 -21.76 5.82
N ARG A 26 5.85 -22.47 6.95
CA ARG A 26 7.04 -23.17 7.48
C ARG A 26 7.50 -24.29 6.54
N LEU A 27 6.56 -24.99 5.92
CA LEU A 27 6.85 -26.08 4.98
C LEU A 27 7.22 -25.58 3.57
N GLY A 28 7.22 -24.27 3.33
CA GLY A 28 7.64 -23.68 2.06
C GLY A 28 6.62 -23.83 0.93
N TYR A 29 5.32 -23.89 1.25
CA TYR A 29 4.28 -23.95 0.22
C TYR A 29 4.26 -22.67 -0.62
N PRO A 30 4.00 -22.79 -1.94
CA PRO A 30 3.99 -21.64 -2.84
C PRO A 30 2.87 -20.66 -2.49
N GLY A 31 3.11 -19.36 -2.71
CA GLY A 31 2.15 -18.28 -2.49
C GLY A 31 2.31 -17.52 -1.17
N TYR A 32 3.23 -17.95 -0.29
CA TYR A 32 3.53 -17.30 0.98
C TYR A 32 4.87 -16.53 1.00
N GLU A 33 5.63 -16.53 -0.10
CA GLU A 33 7.00 -16.00 -0.19
C GLU A 33 7.04 -14.50 0.14
N ASN A 34 6.14 -13.72 -0.48
CA ASN A 34 6.03 -12.28 -0.24
C ASN A 34 5.71 -11.97 1.23
N ARG A 35 4.89 -12.82 1.87
CA ARG A 35 4.50 -12.67 3.27
C ARG A 35 5.65 -13.02 4.21
N LEU A 36 6.38 -14.10 3.91
CA LEU A 36 7.56 -14.50 4.68
C LEU A 36 8.68 -13.48 4.55
N ASN A 37 8.93 -12.95 3.36
CA ASN A 37 9.89 -11.86 3.14
C ASN A 37 9.48 -10.59 3.91
N SER A 38 8.21 -10.20 3.84
CA SER A 38 7.69 -9.07 4.62
C SER A 38 7.84 -9.29 6.12
N MET A 39 7.55 -10.51 6.60
CA MET A 39 7.70 -10.86 8.02
C MET A 39 9.15 -10.82 8.46
N ARG A 40 10.07 -11.35 7.64
CA ARG A 40 11.51 -11.33 7.89
C ARG A 40 12.05 -9.91 8.00
N GLN A 41 11.57 -8.99 7.17
CA GLN A 41 11.99 -7.58 7.18
C GLN A 41 11.38 -6.79 8.34
N LEU A 42 10.07 -6.92 8.58
CA LEU A 42 9.34 -6.06 9.53
C LEU A 42 9.31 -6.60 10.96
N ASN A 43 9.39 -7.92 11.15
CA ASN A 43 9.37 -8.55 12.46
C ASN A 43 10.16 -9.88 12.44
N PRO A 44 11.50 -9.80 12.48
CA PRO A 44 12.36 -10.97 12.36
C PRO A 44 12.15 -12.00 13.48
N ALA A 45 11.78 -11.55 14.69
CA ALA A 45 11.45 -12.43 15.82
C ALA A 45 10.21 -13.29 15.52
N ARG A 46 9.16 -12.69 14.94
CA ARG A 46 7.97 -13.43 14.49
C ARG A 46 8.34 -14.42 13.39
N TYR A 47 9.16 -14.02 12.42
CA TYR A 47 9.61 -14.90 11.34
C TYR A 47 10.30 -16.15 11.90
N ALA A 48 11.28 -15.96 12.79
CA ALA A 48 11.99 -17.06 13.44
C ALA A 48 11.02 -17.99 14.20
N ALA A 49 10.07 -17.43 14.94
CA ALA A 49 9.06 -18.20 15.67
C ALA A 49 8.15 -19.03 14.74
N VAL A 50 7.72 -18.47 13.60
CA VAL A 50 6.93 -19.20 12.60
C VAL A 50 7.74 -20.36 12.01
N MET A 51 9.00 -20.12 11.64
CA MET A 51 9.88 -21.16 11.11
C MET A 51 10.17 -22.27 12.14
N ALA A 52 10.28 -21.91 13.42
CA ALA A 52 10.42 -22.84 14.53
C ALA A 52 9.11 -23.57 14.91
N GLY A 53 7.96 -23.17 14.35
CA GLY A 53 6.64 -23.72 14.73
C GLY A 53 6.12 -23.25 16.09
N ALA A 54 6.69 -22.19 16.65
CA ALA A 54 6.26 -21.63 17.92
C ALA A 54 4.89 -20.94 17.79
N ARG A 55 4.04 -21.12 18.81
CA ARG A 55 2.72 -20.47 18.89
C ARG A 55 2.80 -19.02 19.36
N THR A 56 3.89 -18.66 20.02
CA THR A 56 4.14 -17.34 20.59
C THR A 56 5.56 -16.88 20.33
N PHE A 57 5.79 -15.58 20.45
CA PHE A 57 7.11 -14.94 20.33
C PHE A 57 7.13 -13.64 21.14
N ASN A 58 8.33 -13.23 21.56
CA ASN A 58 8.53 -11.94 22.21
C ASN A 58 8.74 -10.85 21.15
N ASP A 59 7.90 -9.81 21.20
CA ASP A 59 7.97 -8.64 20.31
C ASP A 59 8.48 -7.44 21.11
N LEU A 60 9.80 -7.23 21.12
CA LEU A 60 10.44 -6.17 21.91
C LEU A 60 9.93 -4.75 21.56
N ASN A 61 9.39 -4.57 20.35
CA ASN A 61 8.86 -3.29 19.87
C ASN A 61 7.37 -3.10 20.22
N TRP A 62 6.75 -4.08 20.88
CA TRP A 62 5.36 -4.05 21.28
C TRP A 62 5.22 -4.33 22.78
N ARG A 63 4.21 -3.72 23.40
CA ARG A 63 3.85 -3.95 24.79
C ARG A 63 2.34 -3.93 24.91
N CYS A 64 1.77 -4.91 25.60
CA CYS A 64 0.34 -4.99 25.85
C CYS A 64 -0.10 -3.81 26.73
N VAL A 65 -1.22 -3.19 26.37
CA VAL A 65 -1.78 -2.06 27.14
C VAL A 65 -2.38 -2.54 28.47
N GLU A 66 -2.93 -3.74 28.51
CA GLU A 66 -3.53 -4.30 29.74
C GLU A 66 -2.51 -4.87 30.71
N CYS A 67 -1.67 -5.83 30.29
CA CYS A 67 -0.74 -6.51 31.20
C CYS A 67 0.72 -6.01 31.15
N GLY A 68 1.08 -5.12 30.23
CA GLY A 68 2.47 -4.64 30.11
C GLY A 68 3.48 -5.67 29.57
N GLU A 69 3.05 -6.89 29.24
CA GLU A 69 3.90 -7.93 28.65
C GLU A 69 4.15 -7.70 27.15
N ASN A 70 5.19 -8.33 26.61
CA ASN A 70 5.58 -8.21 25.20
C ASN A 70 5.46 -9.52 24.40
N GLU A 71 4.93 -10.59 24.99
CA GLU A 71 4.72 -11.86 24.32
C GLU A 71 3.41 -11.88 23.51
N ARG A 72 3.49 -12.35 22.26
CA ARG A 72 2.38 -12.33 21.29
C ARG A 72 2.18 -13.67 20.62
N HIS A 73 0.96 -13.94 20.18
CA HIS A 73 0.67 -15.07 19.31
C HIS A 73 1.21 -14.88 17.89
N THR A 74 1.88 -15.89 17.34
CA THR A 74 2.45 -15.84 15.97
C THR A 74 1.37 -15.68 14.89
N ARG A 75 0.16 -16.18 15.16
CA ARG A 75 -1.00 -16.19 14.26
C ARG A 75 -1.60 -14.80 14.03
N ASN A 76 -2.20 -14.24 15.08
CA ASN A 76 -3.04 -13.04 15.04
C ASN A 76 -2.40 -11.82 15.72
N LEU A 77 -1.19 -11.98 16.28
CA LEU A 77 -0.48 -10.92 16.99
C LEU A 77 -1.20 -10.39 18.24
N THR A 78 -2.14 -11.15 18.80
CA THR A 78 -2.75 -10.78 20.08
C THR A 78 -1.75 -11.01 21.22
N CYS A 79 -1.94 -10.28 22.32
CA CYS A 79 -1.21 -10.53 23.56
C CYS A 79 -1.38 -11.99 23.97
N ARG A 80 -0.32 -12.70 24.37
CA ARG A 80 -0.49 -14.05 24.91
C ARG A 80 -1.29 -14.04 26.23
N PRO A 81 -0.92 -13.25 27.26
CA PRO A 81 -1.67 -13.19 28.51
C PRO A 81 -3.13 -12.74 28.36
N CYS A 82 -3.36 -11.61 27.68
CA CYS A 82 -4.68 -10.96 27.66
C CYS A 82 -5.55 -11.36 26.47
N ASN A 83 -4.96 -11.98 25.44
CA ASN A 83 -5.58 -12.20 24.13
C ASN A 83 -6.17 -10.93 23.48
N THR A 84 -5.76 -9.75 23.95
CA THR A 84 -6.23 -8.47 23.46
C THR A 84 -5.77 -8.23 22.03
N ALA A 85 -6.68 -7.66 21.25
CA ALA A 85 -6.42 -7.27 19.88
C ALA A 85 -5.28 -6.26 19.82
N ARG A 86 -4.63 -6.22 18.65
CA ARG A 86 -3.63 -5.21 18.33
C ARG A 86 -4.28 -3.84 18.32
N VAL A 87 -4.29 -3.15 19.44
CA VAL A 87 -4.23 -1.70 19.38
C VAL A 87 -2.76 -1.38 19.09
N GLN A 88 -2.46 -0.94 17.87
CA GLN A 88 -1.14 -0.34 17.63
C GLN A 88 -0.99 0.76 18.68
N LYS A 89 0.16 0.84 19.38
CA LYS A 89 0.43 1.88 20.41
C LYS A 89 -0.02 3.29 20.03
N VAL A 90 -0.09 3.55 18.72
CA VAL A 90 -0.49 4.80 18.14
C VAL A 90 -2.00 5.00 17.98
N PHE A 91 -2.87 4.08 18.37
CA PHE A 91 -4.32 4.29 18.43
C PHE A 91 -4.78 4.10 19.87
N LYS A 92 -5.57 5.02 20.41
CA LYS A 92 -6.22 4.87 21.72
C LYS A 92 -7.73 4.85 21.52
N GLU A 93 -8.42 4.03 22.29
CA GLU A 93 -9.88 4.08 22.35
C GLU A 93 -10.32 5.38 23.02
N ARG A 94 -11.27 6.05 22.39
CA ARG A 94 -11.96 7.21 22.92
C ARG A 94 -13.18 6.74 23.74
N PRO A 95 -13.69 7.56 24.66
CA PRO A 95 -14.86 7.22 25.48
C PRO A 95 -16.14 6.93 24.66
N ASP A 96 -16.17 7.34 23.39
CA ASP A 96 -17.26 7.12 22.44
C ASP A 96 -17.17 5.77 21.69
N GLY A 97 -16.17 4.93 22.01
CA GLY A 97 -15.91 3.66 21.35
C GLY A 97 -15.15 3.77 20.02
N GLY A 98 -14.75 4.97 19.60
CA GLY A 98 -13.90 5.18 18.42
C GLY A 98 -12.42 5.01 18.73
N THR A 99 -11.61 4.53 17.79
CA THR A 99 -10.14 4.52 17.93
C THR A 99 -9.54 5.75 17.28
N ALA A 100 -8.79 6.56 18.03
CA ALA A 100 -8.10 7.75 17.53
C ALA A 100 -6.58 7.59 17.54
N TYR A 101 -5.91 8.09 16.51
CA TYR A 101 -4.44 8.08 16.45
C TYR A 101 -3.87 8.99 17.55
N THR A 102 -3.05 8.44 18.44
CA THR A 102 -2.25 9.16 19.44
C THR A 102 -0.78 8.86 19.17
N ALA A 103 -0.04 9.83 18.64
CA ALA A 103 1.37 9.62 18.33
C ALA A 103 2.18 9.27 19.59
N THR A 104 3.19 8.40 19.45
CA THR A 104 4.10 8.05 20.56
C THR A 104 5.17 9.12 20.77
N ASP A 105 5.48 9.87 19.71
CA ASP A 105 6.35 11.06 19.69
C ASP A 105 5.94 11.97 18.51
N GLU A 106 6.45 13.21 18.50
CA GLU A 106 6.08 14.23 17.51
C GLU A 106 6.54 13.87 16.09
N GLN A 107 7.74 13.30 15.95
CA GLN A 107 8.32 12.92 14.66
C GLN A 107 7.59 11.74 14.01
N ALA A 108 7.09 10.78 14.79
CA ALA A 108 6.25 9.67 14.37
C ALA A 108 4.86 10.17 13.99
N SER A 109 4.34 11.21 14.67
CA SER A 109 3.12 11.92 14.29
C SER A 109 3.27 12.54 12.91
N GLU A 110 4.30 13.36 12.70
CA GLU A 110 4.55 14.05 11.44
C GLU A 110 4.75 13.05 10.29
N ASN A 111 5.60 12.04 10.48
CA ASN A 111 5.83 11.01 9.47
C ASN A 111 4.55 10.23 9.14
N TRP A 112 3.69 9.96 10.13
CA TRP A 112 2.41 9.31 9.88
C TRP A 112 1.44 10.23 9.14
N GLN A 113 1.30 11.49 9.58
CA GLN A 113 0.43 12.47 8.93
C GLN A 113 0.87 12.72 7.49
N GLN A 114 2.16 12.87 7.23
CA GLN A 114 2.72 13.01 5.88
C GLN A 114 2.41 11.78 5.02
N ARG A 115 2.63 10.56 5.53
CA ARG A 115 2.28 9.32 4.79
C ARG A 115 0.80 9.18 4.53
N HIS A 116 -0.03 9.51 5.52
CA HIS A 116 -1.49 9.40 5.42
C HIS A 116 -2.04 10.43 4.42
N GLN A 117 -1.63 11.69 4.54
CA GLN A 117 -1.99 12.74 3.59
C GLN A 117 -1.51 12.42 2.17
N ARG A 118 -0.27 11.92 2.01
CA ARG A 118 0.23 11.46 0.71
C ARG A 118 -0.63 10.33 0.14
N THR A 119 -0.97 9.34 0.96
CA THR A 119 -1.82 8.22 0.53
C THR A 119 -3.21 8.70 0.11
N GLN A 120 -3.81 9.60 0.90
CA GLN A 120 -5.12 10.17 0.60
C GLN A 120 -5.09 10.97 -0.70
N ARG A 121 -4.09 11.86 -0.87
CA ARG A 121 -3.89 12.62 -2.11
C ARG A 121 -3.75 11.69 -3.32
N LEU A 122 -2.97 10.61 -3.21
CA LEU A 122 -2.81 9.64 -4.31
C LEU A 122 -4.12 8.91 -4.64
N LEU A 123 -4.94 8.59 -3.64
CA LEU A 123 -6.27 7.99 -3.87
C LEU A 123 -7.23 8.98 -4.53
N ASP A 124 -7.23 10.23 -4.10
CA ASP A 124 -8.07 11.29 -4.66
C ASP A 124 -7.66 11.56 -6.11
N GLN A 125 -6.35 11.69 -6.37
CA GLN A 125 -5.77 11.83 -7.71
C GLN A 125 -6.11 10.65 -8.62
N ARG A 126 -6.01 9.43 -8.10
CA ARG A 126 -6.40 8.22 -8.85
C ARG A 126 -7.88 8.26 -9.22
N THR A 127 -8.73 8.70 -8.29
CA THR A 127 -10.17 8.86 -8.53
C THR A 127 -10.45 9.90 -9.61
N ILE A 128 -9.72 11.02 -9.62
CA ILE A 128 -9.82 12.05 -10.67
C ILE A 128 -9.45 11.45 -12.03
N LEU A 129 -8.33 10.74 -12.12
CA LEU A 129 -7.89 10.12 -13.36
C LEU A 129 -8.84 9.01 -13.84
N ASP A 130 -9.39 8.21 -12.92
CA ASP A 130 -10.38 7.18 -13.24
C ASP A 130 -11.66 7.78 -13.85
N ARG A 131 -12.05 8.99 -13.45
CA ARG A 131 -13.21 9.70 -14.02
C ARG A 131 -12.99 10.18 -15.46
N LEU A 132 -11.75 10.29 -15.91
CA LEU A 132 -11.45 10.66 -17.31
C LEU A 132 -11.77 9.52 -18.29
N GLY A 133 -11.90 8.29 -17.79
CA GLY A 133 -12.06 7.10 -18.62
C GLY A 133 -10.78 6.68 -19.34
N PRO A 134 -10.85 5.65 -20.19
CA PRO A 134 -9.67 5.14 -20.90
C PRO A 134 -9.22 6.13 -21.99
N VAL A 135 -8.02 6.67 -21.84
CA VAL A 135 -7.37 7.52 -22.85
C VAL A 135 -6.22 6.73 -23.47
N VAL A 136 -6.22 6.55 -24.80
CA VAL A 136 -5.20 5.75 -25.50
C VAL A 136 -4.48 6.62 -26.53
N ILE A 137 -3.15 6.62 -26.48
CA ILE A 137 -2.30 7.22 -27.50
C ILE A 137 -1.19 6.24 -27.86
N GLY A 138 -1.17 5.82 -29.13
CA GLY A 138 -0.16 4.91 -29.65
C GLY A 138 -0.13 3.61 -28.84
N ARG A 139 1.00 3.35 -28.17
CA ARG A 139 1.19 2.14 -27.35
C ARG A 139 0.87 2.32 -25.87
N TYR A 140 0.39 3.49 -25.47
CA TYR A 140 0.14 3.85 -24.08
C TYR A 140 -1.37 4.04 -23.82
N SER A 141 -1.88 3.46 -22.74
CA SER A 141 -3.25 3.59 -22.28
C SER A 141 -3.30 4.11 -20.84
N LEU A 142 -4.25 4.99 -20.53
CA LEU A 142 -4.60 5.35 -19.16
C LEU A 142 -5.61 4.32 -18.63
N GLU A 143 -5.20 3.55 -17.63
CA GLU A 143 -6.01 2.52 -16.99
C GLU A 143 -5.90 2.62 -15.48
N GLY A 144 -7.03 2.77 -14.79
CA GLY A 144 -7.05 2.78 -13.32
C GLY A 144 -6.16 3.87 -12.70
N GLY A 145 -6.07 5.05 -13.35
CA GLY A 145 -5.25 6.18 -12.94
C GLY A 145 -3.75 6.00 -13.11
N ARG A 146 -3.33 5.09 -14.02
CA ARG A 146 -1.92 4.83 -14.37
C ARG A 146 -1.76 4.74 -15.88
N VAL A 147 -0.59 5.11 -16.39
CA VAL A 147 -0.26 4.87 -17.79
C VAL A 147 0.37 3.49 -17.94
N VAL A 148 -0.22 2.66 -18.78
CA VAL A 148 0.18 1.28 -19.06
C VAL A 148 0.66 1.18 -20.50
N ARG A 149 1.70 0.38 -20.73
CA ARG A 149 2.22 0.01 -22.04
C ARG A 149 2.37 -1.50 -22.10
N ALA A 150 1.64 -2.16 -23.00
CA ALA A 150 1.69 -3.61 -23.19
C ALA A 150 1.56 -4.40 -21.86
N GLY A 151 0.66 -3.98 -20.97
CA GLY A 151 0.44 -4.61 -19.66
C GLY A 151 1.45 -4.26 -18.56
N SER A 152 2.47 -3.45 -18.85
CA SER A 152 3.42 -2.92 -17.85
C SER A 152 3.11 -1.46 -17.51
N VAL A 153 3.22 -1.08 -16.24
CA VAL A 153 3.04 0.33 -15.84
C VAL A 153 4.23 1.15 -16.34
N ALA A 154 3.96 2.08 -17.26
CA ALA A 154 4.94 3.01 -17.79
C ALA A 154 5.03 4.29 -16.94
N LEU A 155 3.91 4.75 -16.38
CA LEU A 155 3.86 5.90 -15.48
C LEU A 155 2.84 5.65 -14.37
N ASP A 156 3.32 5.62 -13.12
CA ASP A 156 2.45 5.53 -11.94
C ASP A 156 1.67 6.83 -11.71
N THR A 157 0.64 6.76 -10.88
CA THR A 157 -0.26 7.90 -10.57
C THR A 157 0.48 9.14 -10.07
N GLU A 158 1.51 8.96 -9.22
CA GLU A 158 2.27 10.07 -8.64
C GLU A 158 3.09 10.86 -9.68
N PRO A 159 4.00 10.24 -10.46
CA PRO A 159 4.74 10.96 -11.50
C PRO A 159 3.84 11.48 -12.63
N LEU A 160 2.71 10.81 -12.92
CA LEU A 160 1.71 11.31 -13.85
C LEU A 160 1.09 12.62 -13.35
N MET A 161 0.64 12.66 -12.10
CA MET A 161 0.04 13.86 -11.53
C MET A 161 1.05 14.99 -11.36
N LEU A 162 2.30 14.70 -11.00
CA LEU A 162 3.36 15.72 -10.99
C LEU A 162 3.55 16.36 -12.38
N ALA A 163 3.49 15.55 -13.45
CA ALA A 163 3.59 16.05 -14.81
C ALA A 163 2.36 16.85 -15.25
N VAL A 164 1.16 16.43 -14.83
CA VAL A 164 -0.08 17.18 -15.02
C VAL A 164 -0.04 18.51 -14.27
N ASP A 165 0.30 18.51 -12.99
CA ASP A 165 0.34 19.71 -12.15
C ASP A 165 1.37 20.71 -12.68
N ALA A 166 2.54 20.24 -13.15
CA ALA A 166 3.53 21.08 -13.80
C ALA A 166 2.99 21.70 -15.11
N LEU A 167 2.23 20.94 -15.92
CA LEU A 167 1.59 21.47 -17.12
C LEU A 167 0.49 22.50 -16.79
N LEU A 168 -0.27 22.28 -15.72
CA LEU A 168 -1.33 23.17 -15.26
C LEU A 168 -0.81 24.44 -14.58
N SER A 169 0.35 24.37 -13.93
CA SER A 169 0.98 25.54 -13.29
C SER A 169 1.50 26.55 -14.32
N GLY A 170 1.80 26.10 -15.55
CA GLY A 170 2.34 26.93 -16.61
C GLY A 170 3.81 27.33 -16.41
N ASP A 171 4.49 26.80 -15.38
CA ASP A 171 5.88 27.12 -15.09
C ASP A 171 6.82 26.40 -16.07
N PRO A 172 7.57 27.14 -16.92
CA PRO A 172 8.41 26.55 -17.95
C PRO A 172 9.58 25.73 -17.40
N GLU A 173 10.08 26.02 -16.20
CA GLU A 173 11.18 25.26 -15.59
C GLU A 173 10.69 23.92 -15.06
N LEU A 174 9.55 23.92 -14.36
CA LEU A 174 8.90 22.70 -13.87
C LEU A 174 8.44 21.81 -15.03
N ILE A 175 7.81 22.40 -16.06
CA ILE A 175 7.39 21.68 -17.26
C ILE A 175 8.60 21.01 -17.93
N ARG A 176 9.71 21.74 -18.08
CA ARG A 176 10.93 21.17 -18.67
C ARG A 176 11.49 20.05 -17.81
N GLY A 177 11.58 20.25 -16.49
CA GLY A 177 12.10 19.26 -15.54
C GLY A 177 11.33 17.95 -15.58
N VAL A 178 9.99 18.00 -15.68
CA VAL A 178 9.14 16.80 -15.66
C VAL A 178 8.98 16.17 -17.05
N LEU A 179 8.88 16.96 -18.13
CA LEU A 179 8.66 16.41 -19.48
C LEU A 179 9.94 15.93 -20.17
N THR A 180 11.13 16.45 -19.84
CA THR A 180 12.40 16.00 -20.44
C THR A 180 12.64 14.49 -20.28
N PRO A 181 12.57 13.90 -19.07
CA PRO A 181 12.75 12.46 -18.92
C PRO A 181 11.64 11.63 -19.60
N LEU A 182 10.44 12.18 -19.75
CA LEU A 182 9.34 11.53 -20.48
C LEU A 182 9.56 11.58 -22.01
N LEU A 183 10.12 12.67 -22.53
CA LEU A 183 10.49 12.83 -23.94
C LEU A 183 11.62 11.89 -24.35
N GLU A 184 12.59 11.66 -23.46
CA GLU A 184 13.66 10.68 -23.65
C GLU A 184 13.13 9.25 -23.76
N GLN A 185 12.02 8.94 -23.09
CA GLN A 185 11.36 7.63 -23.19
C GLN A 185 10.47 7.51 -24.42
N SER A 186 9.54 8.44 -24.63
CA SER A 186 8.64 8.44 -25.78
C SER A 186 7.92 9.77 -25.98
N ARG A 187 7.84 10.21 -27.24
CA ARG A 187 7.00 11.37 -27.64
C ARG A 187 5.50 11.12 -27.44
N GLU A 188 5.06 9.87 -27.58
CA GLU A 188 3.65 9.48 -27.39
C GLU A 188 3.22 9.63 -25.93
N LEU A 189 4.12 9.31 -24.99
CA LEU A 189 3.88 9.44 -23.55
C LEU A 189 3.63 10.90 -23.17
N VAL A 190 4.40 11.82 -23.74
CA VAL A 190 4.27 13.27 -23.49
C VAL A 190 2.98 13.82 -24.09
N HIS A 191 2.56 13.34 -25.26
CA HIS A 191 1.26 13.68 -25.82
C HIS A 191 0.12 13.19 -24.92
N LEU A 192 0.25 11.99 -24.35
CA LEU A 192 -0.76 11.44 -23.44
C LEU A 192 -0.90 12.29 -22.18
N VAL A 193 0.22 12.64 -21.55
CA VAL A 193 0.21 13.49 -20.36
C VAL A 193 -0.39 14.88 -20.66
N ARG A 194 -0.12 15.46 -21.82
CA ARG A 194 -0.75 16.73 -22.24
C ARG A 194 -2.26 16.61 -22.47
N LEU A 195 -2.72 15.51 -23.07
CA LEU A 195 -4.16 15.24 -23.21
C LEU A 195 -4.83 15.04 -21.85
N ILE A 196 -4.18 14.35 -20.92
CA ILE A 196 -4.70 14.17 -19.57
C ILE A 196 -4.77 15.52 -18.84
N ALA A 197 -3.73 16.34 -18.92
CA ALA A 197 -3.71 17.66 -18.28
C ALA A 197 -4.82 18.57 -18.83
N THR A 198 -5.03 18.57 -20.15
CA THR A 198 -6.14 19.32 -20.76
C THR A 198 -7.51 18.75 -20.37
N ALA A 199 -7.67 17.44 -20.31
CA ALA A 199 -8.91 16.80 -19.87
C ALA A 199 -9.23 17.10 -18.39
N ILE A 200 -8.21 17.31 -17.54
CA ILE A 200 -8.37 17.71 -16.14
C ILE A 200 -8.67 19.21 -16.02
N SER A 201 -8.03 20.07 -16.82
CA SER A 201 -8.28 21.52 -16.80
C SER A 201 -9.64 21.90 -17.36
N THR A 202 -10.17 21.09 -18.28
CA THR A 202 -11.47 21.36 -18.88
C THR A 202 -12.54 20.81 -17.94
N PRO A 203 -13.43 21.64 -17.36
CA PRO A 203 -14.52 21.11 -16.55
C PRO A 203 -15.33 20.15 -17.42
N GLN A 204 -15.54 18.92 -16.96
CA GLN A 204 -16.46 17.97 -17.58
C GLN A 204 -17.86 18.60 -17.61
N ASN A 205 -18.17 19.33 -18.66
CA ASN A 205 -19.54 19.63 -19.05
C ASN A 205 -20.09 18.35 -19.69
N SER A 206 -20.46 17.38 -18.86
CA SER A 206 -21.38 16.33 -19.26
C SER A 206 -22.75 16.65 -18.68
N ARG A 207 -23.42 17.61 -19.31
CA ARG A 207 -24.88 17.56 -19.49
C ARG A 207 -25.16 16.47 -20.51
N ASN A 208 -25.72 15.36 -20.04
CA ASN A 208 -26.91 14.68 -20.58
C ASN A 208 -27.02 13.28 -19.95
#